data_AF-A0A136NCU2-F1
#
_entry.id   AF-A0A136NCU2-F1
#
_cell.length_a   1.000
_cell.length_b   1.000
_cell.length_c   1.000
_cell.angle_alpha   90.00
_cell.angle_beta   90.00
_cell.angle_gamma   90.00
#
_symmetry.space_group_name_H-M   'P 1'
#
loop_
_entity.id
_entity.type
_entity.pdbx_description
1 polymer ?
#
loop_
_entity_poly.entity_id
_entity_poly.type
_entity_poly.pdbx_seq_one_letter_code
_entity_poly.pdbx_strand_id
1 'polypeptide(L)'
;MKYVWIKNIKVDTHYSTTLLVAFFSVYVLIWILSLYFNGAYDKPYKPMRVIRGMFIGAMFTLAFYGLLNEEIRFSRGITVLGALLGLLSILGIRKLMQWMKISSVAADTMNNNVLIVGLEDEENEIKKLLKIAGVDKQIIGSISPVESKTAHQLGLLKDIKPLSILYEIKEIIFAQKHLSFKQIIESMQACASQFDYKIHSVGSDSIIGSNSKNTAGDLYTTEQLFLINTPSAIRNKRLVDAIAALILFIFSPFLFWSVQNKSSFYQKIFYTLFGQYTFVGYAPQERLPKLKHSLLGVEPIIEDYDIPQDNKEHLEWLYAKDYDARKDVKIIFQKWKTI
;
A
#
# COMPACT_ATOMS: atom_id res chain seq x y z
N MET A 1 2.03 3.96 -34.59
CA MET A 1 2.66 5.24 -34.20
C MET A 1 3.86 5.61 -35.08
N LYS A 2 4.94 4.80 -35.15
CA LYS A 2 6.14 5.06 -35.99
C LYS A 2 5.82 5.52 -37.43
N TYR A 3 5.04 4.72 -38.14
CA TYR A 3 4.71 4.96 -39.55
C TYR A 3 3.99 6.31 -39.78
N VAL A 4 3.02 6.61 -38.92
CA VAL A 4 2.26 7.87 -38.96
C VAL A 4 3.15 9.08 -38.64
N TRP A 5 4.09 8.92 -37.70
CA TRP A 5 4.99 10.01 -37.29
C TRP A 5 6.05 10.33 -38.36
N ILE A 6 6.62 9.31 -38.98
CA ILE A 6 7.58 9.48 -40.08
C ILE A 6 6.85 10.11 -41.29
N LYS A 7 5.69 9.58 -41.66
CA LYS A 7 4.93 10.07 -42.82
C LYS A 7 4.48 11.53 -42.71
N ASN A 8 4.16 12.02 -41.50
CA ASN A 8 3.52 13.32 -41.33
C ASN A 8 4.37 14.39 -40.63
N ILE A 9 5.46 14.03 -39.93
CA ILE A 9 6.18 14.97 -39.05
C ILE A 9 7.69 15.00 -39.32
N LYS A 10 8.34 13.84 -39.50
CA LYS A 10 9.77 13.77 -39.85
C LYS A 10 10.00 12.80 -41.01
N VAL A 11 9.69 13.28 -42.21
CA VAL A 11 9.64 12.50 -43.45
C VAL A 11 11.01 11.96 -43.87
N ASP A 12 12.09 12.69 -43.57
CA ASP A 12 13.46 12.35 -44.02
C ASP A 12 14.31 11.62 -42.96
N THR A 13 13.71 11.18 -41.84
CA THR A 13 14.48 10.49 -40.78
C THR A 13 14.34 8.98 -40.86
N HIS A 14 15.45 8.31 -41.17
CA HIS A 14 15.56 6.86 -41.09
C HIS A 14 15.99 6.42 -39.69
N TYR A 15 15.11 5.68 -39.04
CA TYR A 15 15.37 5.13 -37.72
C TYR A 15 15.63 3.63 -37.81
N SER A 16 16.77 3.19 -37.29
CA SER A 16 17.06 1.77 -37.09
C SER A 16 15.96 1.13 -36.24
N THR A 17 15.36 0.05 -36.74
CA THR A 17 14.31 -0.69 -36.03
C THR A 17 14.85 -1.29 -34.73
N THR A 18 16.10 -1.76 -34.72
CA THR A 18 16.76 -2.29 -33.53
C THR A 18 16.89 -1.22 -32.44
N LEU A 19 17.29 -0.01 -32.83
CA LEU A 19 17.38 1.12 -31.91
C LEU A 19 16.01 1.44 -31.33
N LEU A 20 14.97 1.55 -32.17
CA LEU A 20 13.60 1.83 -31.74
C LEU A 20 13.07 0.82 -30.72
N VAL A 21 13.29 -0.48 -30.97
CA VAL A 21 12.86 -1.54 -30.05
C VAL A 21 13.56 -1.38 -28.71
N ALA A 22 14.89 -1.21 -28.70
CA ALA A 22 15.65 -1.02 -27.47
C ALA A 22 15.13 0.19 -26.66
N PHE A 23 14.90 1.31 -27.34
CA PHE A 23 14.38 2.53 -26.72
C PHE A 23 12.99 2.36 -26.11
N PHE A 24 12.05 1.78 -26.85
CA PHE A 24 10.71 1.55 -26.35
C PHE A 24 10.69 0.52 -25.22
N SER A 25 11.52 -0.52 -25.28
CA SER A 25 11.68 -1.48 -24.18
C SER A 25 12.14 -0.78 -22.90
N VAL A 26 13.17 0.08 -22.99
CA VAL A 26 13.65 0.85 -21.83
C VAL A 26 12.57 1.80 -21.30
N TYR A 27 11.85 2.51 -22.17
CA TYR A 27 10.78 3.41 -21.73
C TYR A 27 9.64 2.68 -21.04
N VAL A 28 9.21 1.55 -21.60
CA VAL A 28 8.17 0.70 -21.00
C VAL A 28 8.64 0.17 -19.65
N LEU A 29 9.89 -0.27 -19.52
CA LEU A 29 10.45 -0.69 -18.23
C LEU A 29 10.41 0.45 -17.20
N ILE A 30 10.83 1.66 -17.58
CA ILE A 30 10.76 2.85 -16.71
C ILE A 30 9.31 3.12 -16.28
N TRP A 31 8.35 3.05 -17.20
CA TRP A 31 6.94 3.28 -16.89
C TRP A 31 6.36 2.19 -15.98
N ILE A 32 6.67 0.92 -16.23
CA ILE A 32 6.25 -0.21 -15.38
C ILE A 32 6.81 -0.04 -13.95
N LEU A 33 8.09 0.28 -13.82
CA LEU A 33 8.71 0.52 -12.52
C LEU A 33 8.05 1.71 -11.81
N SER A 34 7.82 2.81 -12.52
CA SER A 34 7.15 3.99 -11.96
C SER A 34 5.72 3.68 -11.49
N LEU A 35 4.95 2.92 -12.29
CA LEU A 35 3.61 2.45 -11.94
C LEU A 35 3.63 1.52 -10.71
N TYR A 36 4.59 0.59 -10.66
CA TYR A 36 4.78 -0.33 -9.55
C TYR A 36 5.03 0.42 -8.24
N PHE A 37 5.98 1.36 -8.21
CA PHE A 37 6.28 2.12 -7.01
C PHE A 37 5.17 3.11 -6.63
N ASN A 38 4.38 3.59 -7.58
CA ASN A 38 3.21 4.41 -7.29
C ASN A 38 2.01 3.60 -6.74
N GLY A 39 2.10 2.26 -6.67
CA GLY A 39 1.00 1.41 -6.22
C GLY A 39 -0.16 1.34 -7.21
N ALA A 40 0.11 1.51 -8.51
CA ALA A 40 -0.91 1.42 -9.56
C ALA A 40 -1.59 0.03 -9.62
N TYR A 41 -0.89 -0.99 -9.13
CA TYR A 41 -1.35 -2.38 -9.05
C TYR A 41 -1.97 -2.75 -7.69
N ASP A 42 -1.96 -1.83 -6.71
CA ASP A 42 -2.53 -2.09 -5.40
C ASP A 42 -4.06 -2.08 -5.43
N LYS A 43 -4.64 -2.93 -4.59
CA LYS A 43 -6.07 -2.93 -4.28
C LYS A 43 -6.35 -2.06 -3.03
N PRO A 44 -7.48 -1.34 -2.98
CA PRO A 44 -8.41 -1.10 -4.08
C PRO A 44 -7.77 -0.22 -5.16
N TYR A 45 -8.23 -0.37 -6.40
CA TYR A 45 -7.71 0.39 -7.53
C TYR A 45 -8.05 1.88 -7.44
N LYS A 46 -7.06 2.73 -7.67
CA LYS A 46 -7.25 4.19 -7.71
C LYS A 46 -6.65 4.75 -9.02
N PRO A 47 -7.44 5.34 -9.93
CA PRO A 47 -6.95 5.90 -11.20
C PRO A 47 -5.83 6.93 -11.01
N MET A 48 -5.88 7.70 -9.93
CA MET A 48 -4.88 8.71 -9.62
C MET A 48 -3.47 8.12 -9.42
N ARG A 49 -3.35 6.87 -8.95
CA ARG A 49 -2.05 6.17 -8.84
C ARG A 49 -1.45 5.86 -10.22
N VAL A 50 -2.30 5.52 -11.19
CA VAL A 50 -1.86 5.30 -12.59
C VAL A 50 -1.41 6.62 -13.21
N ILE A 51 -2.21 7.68 -13.07
CA ILE A 51 -1.89 9.00 -13.64
C ILE A 51 -0.58 9.53 -13.08
N ARG A 52 -0.43 9.54 -11.75
CA ARG A 52 0.80 9.99 -11.08
C ARG A 52 2.00 9.12 -11.45
N GLY A 53 1.84 7.79 -11.48
CA GLY A 53 2.88 6.85 -11.89
C GLY A 53 3.34 7.07 -13.34
N MET A 54 2.40 7.22 -14.28
CA MET A 54 2.72 7.54 -15.68
C MET A 54 3.38 8.91 -15.83
N PHE A 55 2.92 9.93 -15.10
CA PHE A 55 3.53 11.26 -15.14
C PHE A 55 4.98 11.24 -14.67
N ILE A 56 5.25 10.60 -13.52
CA ILE A 56 6.62 10.43 -13.01
C ILE A 56 7.47 9.61 -14.00
N GLY A 57 6.91 8.53 -14.56
CA GLY A 57 7.60 7.71 -15.55
C GLY A 57 7.93 8.49 -16.83
N ALA A 58 7.02 9.33 -17.30
CA ALA A 58 7.22 10.20 -18.45
C ALA A 58 8.35 11.21 -18.19
N MET A 59 8.40 11.82 -17.00
CA MET A 59 9.50 12.70 -16.59
C MET A 59 10.85 11.97 -16.61
N PHE A 60 10.93 10.76 -16.06
CA PHE A 60 12.15 9.95 -16.11
C PHE A 60 12.56 9.60 -17.53
N THR A 61 11.61 9.20 -18.39
CA THR A 61 11.94 8.92 -19.80
C THR A 61 12.41 10.17 -20.56
N LEU A 62 11.88 11.36 -20.26
CA LEU A 62 12.34 12.61 -20.85
C LEU A 62 13.72 13.02 -20.34
N ALA A 63 13.99 12.82 -19.05
CA ALA A 63 15.31 13.06 -18.46
C ALA A 63 16.35 12.12 -19.07
N PHE A 64 16.06 10.81 -19.12
CA PHE A 64 16.91 9.82 -19.78
C PHE A 64 17.13 10.17 -21.25
N TYR A 65 16.07 10.54 -21.96
CA TYR A 65 16.14 10.98 -23.34
C TYR A 65 17.08 12.17 -23.54
N GLY A 66 17.05 13.15 -22.64
CA GLY A 66 17.89 14.35 -22.69
C GLY A 66 19.39 14.05 -22.54
N LEU A 67 19.75 12.95 -21.89
CA LEU A 67 21.15 12.54 -21.66
C LEU A 67 21.77 11.80 -22.86
N LEU A 68 20.98 11.39 -23.84
CA LEU A 68 21.48 10.64 -25.00
C LEU A 68 22.23 11.52 -25.97
N ASN A 69 23.12 10.95 -26.78
CA ASN A 69 23.74 11.65 -27.91
C ASN A 69 22.70 11.94 -29.02
N GLU A 70 22.87 13.05 -29.75
CA GLU A 70 21.94 13.50 -30.79
C GLU A 70 21.72 12.47 -31.89
N GLU A 71 22.75 11.69 -32.22
CA GLU A 71 22.71 10.64 -33.26
C GLU A 71 21.71 9.50 -32.94
N ILE A 72 21.46 9.25 -31.66
CA ILE A 72 20.56 8.18 -31.19
C ILE A 72 19.24 8.71 -30.62
N ARG A 73 19.04 10.04 -30.64
CA ARG A 73 17.82 10.67 -30.14
C ARG A 73 16.68 10.52 -31.14
N PHE A 74 15.58 9.91 -30.68
CA PHE A 74 14.29 9.98 -31.38
C PHE A 74 13.61 11.35 -31.25
N SER A 75 12.42 11.53 -31.84
CA SER A 75 11.61 12.73 -31.58
C SER A 75 11.10 12.75 -30.13
N ARG A 76 11.30 13.87 -29.42
CA ARG A 76 10.67 14.15 -28.11
C ARG A 76 9.16 13.96 -28.15
N GLY A 77 8.54 14.34 -29.27
CA GLY A 77 7.10 14.20 -29.48
C GLY A 77 6.62 12.74 -29.44
N ILE A 78 7.40 11.80 -29.98
CA ILE A 78 7.07 10.36 -29.91
C ILE A 78 7.13 9.88 -28.46
N THR A 79 8.11 10.36 -27.67
CA THR A 79 8.25 10.00 -26.25
C THR A 79 7.04 10.45 -25.45
N VAL A 80 6.63 11.71 -25.61
CA VAL A 80 5.46 12.29 -24.91
C VAL A 80 4.16 11.65 -25.39
N LEU A 81 3.96 11.52 -26.70
CA LEU A 81 2.76 10.91 -27.28
C LEU A 81 2.64 9.44 -26.86
N GLY A 82 3.76 8.72 -26.80
CA GLY A 82 3.82 7.34 -26.30
C GLY A 82 3.34 7.24 -24.86
N ALA A 83 3.83 8.11 -23.97
CA ALA A 83 3.41 8.15 -22.57
C ALA A 83 1.90 8.47 -22.45
N LEU A 84 1.41 9.44 -23.22
CA LEU A 84 -0.01 9.83 -23.23
C LEU A 84 -0.90 8.68 -23.72
N LEU A 85 -0.58 8.07 -24.86
CA LEU A 85 -1.35 6.94 -25.37
C LEU A 85 -1.28 5.75 -24.41
N GLY A 86 -0.11 5.45 -23.83
CA GLY A 86 0.03 4.40 -22.81
C GLY A 86 -0.89 4.63 -21.61
N LEU A 87 -0.93 5.86 -21.08
CA LEU A 87 -1.83 6.23 -19.99
C LEU A 87 -3.30 6.01 -20.37
N LEU A 88 -3.72 6.55 -21.53
CA LEU A 88 -5.09 6.40 -22.02
C LEU A 88 -5.45 4.93 -22.27
N SER A 89 -4.52 4.14 -22.81
CA SER A 89 -4.71 2.71 -23.02
C SER A 89 -4.92 1.96 -21.71
N ILE A 90 -4.11 2.20 -20.68
CA ILE A 90 -4.25 1.54 -19.38
C ILE A 90 -5.60 1.89 -18.74
N LEU A 91 -5.96 3.18 -18.70
CA LEU A 91 -7.24 3.63 -18.15
C LEU A 91 -8.43 3.08 -18.96
N GLY A 92 -8.32 3.10 -20.28
CA GLY A 92 -9.35 2.60 -21.20
C GLY A 92 -9.58 1.10 -21.09
N ILE A 93 -8.51 0.29 -21.15
CA ILE A 93 -8.58 -1.16 -20.96
C ILE A 93 -9.17 -1.50 -19.60
N ARG A 94 -8.79 -0.78 -18.55
CA ARG A 94 -9.35 -1.04 -17.22
C ARG A 94 -10.84 -0.70 -17.13
N LYS A 95 -11.26 0.43 -17.71
CA LYS A 95 -12.69 0.78 -17.79
C LYS A 95 -13.47 -0.25 -18.62
N LEU A 96 -12.89 -0.75 -19.71
CA LEU A 96 -13.48 -1.82 -20.53
C LEU A 96 -13.64 -3.12 -19.72
N MET A 97 -12.61 -3.55 -19.00
CA MET A 97 -12.65 -4.75 -18.16
C MET A 97 -13.68 -4.63 -17.02
N GLN A 98 -13.83 -3.43 -16.43
CA GLN A 98 -14.86 -3.13 -15.43
C GLN A 98 -16.26 -3.20 -16.03
N TRP A 99 -16.45 -2.63 -17.22
CA TRP A 99 -17.72 -2.71 -17.95
C TRP A 99 -18.10 -4.16 -18.29
N MET A 100 -17.12 -5.00 -18.63
CA MET A 100 -17.27 -6.44 -18.84
C MET A 100 -17.45 -7.25 -17.55
N LYS A 101 -17.49 -6.60 -16.37
CA LYS A 101 -17.67 -7.23 -15.05
C LYS A 101 -16.68 -8.37 -14.75
N ILE A 102 -15.44 -8.25 -15.21
CA ILE A 102 -14.38 -9.23 -14.92
C ILE A 102 -14.09 -9.19 -13.41
N SER A 103 -14.30 -10.31 -12.71
CA SER A 103 -14.22 -10.40 -11.24
C SER A 103 -12.88 -9.96 -10.64
N SER A 104 -11.77 -10.09 -11.38
CA SER A 104 -10.44 -9.65 -10.94
C SER A 104 -10.20 -8.13 -11.05
N VAL A 105 -11.04 -7.42 -11.80
CA VAL A 105 -10.95 -5.97 -12.09
C VAL A 105 -12.19 -5.20 -11.62
N ALA A 106 -13.21 -5.92 -11.12
CA ALA A 106 -14.37 -5.32 -10.48
C ALA A 106 -13.89 -4.24 -9.50
N ALA A 107 -14.46 -3.05 -9.63
CA ALA A 107 -14.21 -2.03 -8.63
C ALA A 107 -14.68 -2.60 -7.29
N ASP A 108 -13.87 -2.47 -6.24
CA ASP A 108 -14.26 -2.78 -4.85
C ASP A 108 -15.42 -1.86 -4.35
N THR A 109 -16.11 -1.18 -5.27
CA THR A 109 -17.40 -0.53 -5.09
C THR A 109 -18.51 -1.59 -5.04
N MET A 110 -18.42 -2.55 -4.12
CA MET A 110 -19.67 -2.86 -3.43
C MET A 110 -19.97 -1.61 -2.61
N ASN A 111 -21.15 -1.01 -2.84
CA ASN A 111 -21.62 0.17 -2.11
C ASN A 111 -21.33 -0.03 -0.61
N ASN A 112 -20.31 0.62 -0.09
CA ASN A 112 -19.81 0.43 1.26
C ASN A 112 -20.41 1.49 2.19
N ASN A 113 -21.70 1.78 1.99
CA ASN A 113 -22.44 2.73 2.80
C ASN A 113 -22.52 2.16 4.21
N VAL A 114 -21.75 2.76 5.11
CA VAL A 114 -21.67 2.40 6.52
C VAL A 114 -22.50 3.37 7.32
N LEU A 115 -23.29 2.80 8.24
CA LEU A 115 -23.98 3.54 9.28
C LEU A 115 -23.33 3.20 10.63
N ILE A 116 -22.99 4.22 11.41
CA ILE A 116 -22.40 4.02 12.73
C ILE A 116 -23.48 4.26 13.79
N VAL A 117 -23.57 3.38 14.78
CA VAL A 117 -24.44 3.57 15.94
C VAL A 117 -23.55 3.88 17.13
N GLY A 118 -23.53 5.15 17.55
CA GLY A 118 -22.60 5.65 18.57
C GLY A 118 -22.68 7.16 18.73
N LEU A 119 -22.04 7.66 19.78
CA LEU A 119 -21.83 9.08 20.01
C LEU A 119 -20.67 9.62 19.15
N GLU A 120 -20.49 10.94 19.16
CA GLU A 120 -19.51 11.63 18.31
C GLU A 120 -18.06 11.19 18.58
N ASP A 121 -17.70 10.93 19.83
CA ASP A 121 -16.38 10.41 20.22
C ASP A 121 -16.13 9.02 19.63
N GLU A 122 -17.11 8.12 19.74
CA GLU A 122 -17.05 6.76 19.21
C GLU A 122 -17.04 6.73 17.67
N GLU A 123 -17.80 7.62 17.03
CA GLU A 123 -17.81 7.76 15.58
C GLU A 123 -16.43 8.16 15.05
N ASN A 124 -15.77 9.10 15.73
CA ASN A 124 -14.43 9.55 15.39
C ASN A 124 -13.37 8.45 15.60
N GLU A 125 -13.51 7.65 16.66
CA GLU A 125 -12.67 6.50 16.92
C GLU A 125 -12.80 5.42 15.82
N ILE A 126 -14.03 5.05 15.45
CA ILE A 126 -14.32 4.10 14.37
C ILE A 126 -13.77 4.62 13.04
N LYS A 127 -13.98 5.90 12.71
CA LYS A 127 -13.39 6.54 11.51
C LYS A 127 -11.87 6.41 11.47
N LYS A 128 -11.21 6.63 12.62
CA LYS A 128 -9.76 6.51 12.75
C LYS A 128 -9.32 5.06 12.54
N LEU A 129 -9.99 4.09 13.15
CA LEU A 129 -9.68 2.66 12.99
C LEU A 129 -9.83 2.19 11.54
N LEU A 130 -10.93 2.55 10.87
CA LEU A 130 -11.14 2.23 9.45
C LEU A 130 -10.05 2.83 8.56
N LYS A 131 -9.65 4.07 8.83
CA LYS A 131 -8.58 4.76 8.11
C LYS A 131 -7.22 4.09 8.32
N ILE A 132 -6.90 3.68 9.55
CA ILE A 132 -5.66 2.95 9.88
C ILE A 132 -5.63 1.59 9.18
N ALA A 133 -6.76 0.88 9.19
CA ALA A 133 -6.93 -0.40 8.51
C ALA A 133 -6.91 -0.29 6.97
N GLY A 134 -6.85 0.92 6.42
CA GLY A 134 -6.86 1.16 4.97
C GLY A 134 -8.18 0.78 4.30
N VAL A 135 -9.25 0.65 5.07
CA VAL A 135 -10.58 0.28 4.58
C VAL A 135 -11.30 1.56 4.13
N ASP A 136 -11.53 1.67 2.83
CA ASP A 136 -12.22 2.80 2.22
C ASP A 136 -13.75 2.52 2.27
N LYS A 137 -14.38 2.94 3.37
CA LYS A 137 -15.85 2.87 3.56
C LYS A 137 -16.45 4.27 3.48
N GLN A 138 -17.65 4.38 2.90
CA GLN A 138 -18.39 5.63 2.87
C GLN A 138 -19.32 5.69 4.08
N ILE A 139 -18.96 6.50 5.08
CA ILE A 139 -19.81 6.71 6.25
C ILE A 139 -20.89 7.71 5.88
N ILE A 140 -22.14 7.26 5.87
CA ILE A 140 -23.28 8.12 5.52
C ILE A 140 -23.69 9.00 6.71
N GLY A 141 -23.54 8.48 7.92
CA GLY A 141 -23.77 9.23 9.15
C GLY A 141 -23.83 8.31 10.36
N SER A 142 -24.27 8.87 11.48
CA SER A 142 -24.41 8.16 12.75
C SER A 142 -25.83 8.21 13.31
N ILE A 143 -26.17 7.20 14.10
CA ILE A 143 -27.40 7.10 14.89
C ILE A 143 -27.05 7.17 16.36
N SER A 144 -27.86 7.93 17.11
CA SER A 144 -27.69 8.04 18.55
C SER A 144 -28.10 6.75 19.27
N PRO A 145 -27.24 6.21 20.15
CA PRO A 145 -27.59 5.08 21.01
C PRO A 145 -28.49 5.49 22.20
N VAL A 146 -28.59 6.79 22.49
CA VAL A 146 -29.39 7.36 23.58
C VAL A 146 -30.68 8.01 23.08
N GLU A 147 -31.62 8.31 23.96
CA GLU A 147 -32.95 8.84 23.61
C GLU A 147 -32.94 10.26 22.99
N SER A 148 -31.81 10.96 23.08
CA SER A 148 -31.60 12.27 22.46
C SER A 148 -30.63 12.16 21.27
N LYS A 149 -30.92 12.89 20.20
CA LYS A 149 -30.00 13.03 19.05
C LYS A 149 -29.36 14.41 19.03
N THR A 150 -28.13 14.47 18.54
CA THR A 150 -27.48 15.73 18.15
C THR A 150 -27.87 16.12 16.72
N ALA A 151 -27.58 17.36 16.31
CA ALA A 151 -27.91 17.86 14.96
C ALA A 151 -27.18 17.09 13.84
N HIS A 152 -26.05 16.45 14.14
CA HIS A 152 -25.23 15.72 13.17
C HIS A 152 -25.65 14.26 12.99
N GLN A 153 -26.50 13.72 13.86
CA GLN A 153 -26.98 12.35 13.79
C GLN A 153 -28.26 12.24 12.96
N LEU A 154 -28.34 11.18 12.15
CA LEU A 154 -29.46 10.91 11.24
C LEU A 154 -30.75 10.59 12.00
N GLY A 155 -30.64 9.96 13.18
CA GLY A 155 -31.80 9.58 13.98
C GLY A 155 -31.45 8.89 15.29
N LEU A 156 -32.46 8.26 15.88
CA LEU A 156 -32.36 7.47 17.11
C LEU A 156 -32.29 5.97 16.79
N LEU A 157 -31.91 5.15 17.77
CA LEU A 157 -31.79 3.70 17.59
C LEU A 157 -33.05 3.04 17.01
N LYS A 158 -34.25 3.54 17.36
CA LYS A 158 -35.53 3.07 16.80
C LYS A 158 -35.68 3.30 15.29
N ASP A 159 -34.97 4.28 14.74
CA ASP A 159 -35.04 4.68 13.33
C ASP A 159 -34.01 3.93 12.47
N ILE A 160 -33.23 3.02 13.06
CA ILE A 160 -32.11 2.34 12.39
C ILE A 160 -32.53 1.62 11.11
N LYS A 161 -33.65 0.88 11.13
CA LYS A 161 -34.14 0.14 9.96
C LYS A 161 -34.61 1.06 8.83
N PRO A 162 -35.54 2.01 9.04
CA PRO A 162 -35.98 2.89 7.96
C PRO A 162 -34.85 3.76 7.40
N LEU A 163 -33.94 4.27 8.26
CA LEU A 163 -32.79 5.04 7.80
C LEU A 163 -31.80 4.17 7.01
N SER A 164 -31.57 2.93 7.45
CA SER A 164 -30.67 2.01 6.75
C SER A 164 -31.17 1.68 5.34
N ILE A 165 -32.49 1.55 5.16
CA ILE A 165 -33.10 1.33 3.84
C ILE A 165 -33.03 2.61 2.99
N LEU A 166 -33.39 3.77 3.57
CA LEU A 166 -33.43 5.05 2.86
C LEU A 166 -32.08 5.44 2.27
N TYR A 167 -31.00 5.20 3.01
CA TYR A 167 -29.63 5.54 2.61
C TYR A 167 -28.88 4.38 1.93
N GLU A 168 -29.58 3.30 1.58
CA GLU A 168 -28.99 2.09 0.97
C GLU A 168 -27.76 1.57 1.72
N ILE A 169 -27.84 1.58 3.05
CA ILE A 169 -26.77 1.10 3.93
C ILE A 169 -26.53 -0.39 3.67
N LYS A 170 -25.26 -0.80 3.67
CA LYS A 170 -24.86 -2.21 3.56
C LYS A 170 -24.26 -2.76 4.83
N GLU A 171 -23.60 -1.90 5.62
CA GLU A 171 -22.91 -2.30 6.83
C GLU A 171 -23.28 -1.36 7.98
N ILE A 172 -23.56 -1.93 9.15
CA ILE A 172 -23.87 -1.20 10.38
C ILE A 172 -22.82 -1.54 11.42
N ILE A 173 -22.14 -0.52 11.94
CA ILE A 173 -21.13 -0.66 13.00
C ILE A 173 -21.70 -0.14 14.32
N PHE A 174 -21.85 -1.02 15.30
CA PHE A 174 -22.29 -0.67 16.65
C PHE A 174 -21.11 -0.36 17.57
N ALA A 175 -21.11 0.80 18.21
CA ALA A 175 -20.20 1.12 19.27
C ALA A 175 -20.78 0.65 20.62
N GLN A 176 -20.06 -0.23 21.32
CA GLN A 176 -20.59 -0.92 22.49
C GLN A 176 -20.60 -0.05 23.76
N LYS A 177 -19.88 1.07 23.82
CA LYS A 177 -19.73 1.88 25.06
C LYS A 177 -21.06 2.29 25.66
N HIS A 178 -22.01 2.67 24.81
CA HIS A 178 -23.34 3.15 25.20
C HIS A 178 -24.46 2.19 24.80
N LEU A 179 -24.12 0.98 24.37
CA LEU A 179 -25.08 -0.06 24.00
C LEU A 179 -24.78 -1.37 24.74
N SER A 180 -25.80 -1.92 25.38
CA SER A 180 -25.73 -3.31 25.86
C SER A 180 -25.73 -4.28 24.67
N PHE A 181 -25.06 -5.43 24.82
CA PHE A 181 -25.13 -6.49 23.81
C PHE A 181 -26.56 -6.92 23.50
N LYS A 182 -27.46 -6.86 24.49
CA LYS A 182 -28.90 -7.09 24.31
C LYS A 182 -29.50 -6.11 23.28
N GLN A 183 -29.27 -4.80 23.44
CA GLN A 183 -29.76 -3.79 22.49
C GLN A 183 -29.17 -3.96 21.09
N ILE A 184 -27.89 -4.33 20.99
CA ILE A 184 -27.22 -4.60 19.71
C ILE A 184 -27.90 -5.79 19.02
N ILE A 185 -28.08 -6.90 19.73
CA ILE A 185 -28.71 -8.12 19.19
C ILE A 185 -30.16 -7.85 18.79
N GLU A 186 -30.93 -7.15 19.62
CA GLU A 186 -32.32 -6.75 19.29
C GLU A 186 -32.38 -5.88 18.03
N SER A 187 -31.43 -4.95 17.87
CA SER A 187 -31.32 -4.10 16.66
C SER A 187 -30.97 -4.91 15.41
N MET A 188 -30.03 -5.85 15.53
CA MET A 188 -29.67 -6.78 14.44
C MET A 188 -30.85 -7.66 14.02
N GLN A 189 -31.61 -8.17 14.99
CA GLN A 189 -32.82 -8.96 14.73
C GLN A 189 -33.92 -8.13 14.06
N ALA A 190 -34.14 -6.89 14.51
CA ALA A 190 -35.14 -5.99 13.92
C ALA A 190 -34.82 -5.63 12.45
N CYS A 191 -33.54 -5.46 12.14
CA CYS A 191 -33.04 -5.12 10.80
C CYS A 191 -32.91 -6.34 9.86
N ALA A 192 -33.02 -7.57 10.39
CA ALA A 192 -32.93 -8.84 9.65
C ALA A 192 -31.60 -9.02 8.88
N SER A 193 -31.46 -10.09 8.09
CA SER A 193 -30.23 -10.45 7.37
C SER A 193 -29.92 -9.57 6.14
N GLN A 194 -30.45 -8.34 6.10
CA GLN A 194 -30.30 -7.43 4.95
C GLN A 194 -28.98 -6.63 5.00
N PHE A 195 -28.37 -6.53 6.18
CA PHE A 195 -27.16 -5.73 6.42
C PHE A 195 -26.05 -6.59 7.01
N ASP A 196 -24.81 -6.21 6.74
CA ASP A 196 -23.64 -6.71 7.44
C ASP A 196 -23.50 -5.97 8.77
N TYR A 197 -23.25 -6.71 9.86
CA TYR A 197 -23.14 -6.12 11.19
C TYR A 197 -21.73 -6.26 11.73
N LYS A 198 -21.24 -5.18 12.34
CA LYS A 198 -19.98 -5.17 13.07
C LYS A 198 -20.12 -4.50 14.43
N ILE A 199 -19.28 -4.88 15.38
CA ILE A 199 -19.29 -4.36 16.75
C ILE A 199 -17.88 -3.87 17.09
N HIS A 200 -17.79 -2.64 17.57
CA HIS A 200 -16.60 -2.08 18.18
C HIS A 200 -16.76 -2.10 19.70
N SER A 201 -15.86 -2.78 20.40
CA SER A 201 -15.89 -2.91 21.87
C SER A 201 -15.06 -1.83 22.54
N VAL A 202 -15.48 -1.42 23.74
CA VAL A 202 -14.79 -0.38 24.53
C VAL A 202 -13.35 -0.78 24.82
N GLY A 203 -12.42 0.10 24.51
CA GLY A 203 -10.99 -0.09 24.80
C GLY A 203 -10.30 -1.15 23.94
N SER A 204 -10.99 -1.72 22.95
CA SER A 204 -10.40 -2.58 21.95
C SER A 204 -10.08 -1.77 20.70
N ASP A 205 -8.90 -1.94 20.10
CA ASP A 205 -8.60 -1.36 18.79
C ASP A 205 -9.21 -2.20 17.64
N SER A 206 -10.37 -2.84 17.86
CA SER A 206 -10.94 -3.82 16.91
C SER A 206 -12.40 -3.58 16.57
N ILE A 207 -12.79 -3.98 15.35
CA ILE A 207 -14.18 -4.01 14.87
C ILE A 207 -14.49 -5.44 14.42
N ILE A 208 -15.41 -6.12 15.12
CA ILE A 208 -15.68 -7.55 14.92
C ILE A 208 -16.95 -7.72 14.07
N GLY A 209 -16.85 -8.41 12.93
CA GLY A 209 -17.98 -8.69 12.04
C GLY A 209 -18.54 -10.12 12.17
N SER A 210 -19.81 -10.31 11.81
CA SER A 210 -20.53 -11.60 11.93
C SER A 210 -20.58 -12.44 10.62
N ASN A 211 -19.59 -12.35 9.72
CA ASN A 211 -19.71 -12.91 8.36
C ASN A 211 -19.49 -14.43 8.23
N SER A 212 -20.17 -15.01 7.24
CA SER A 212 -20.24 -16.44 6.93
C SER A 212 -18.95 -17.02 6.30
N LYS A 213 -18.74 -18.31 6.54
CA LYS A 213 -17.66 -19.25 6.13
C LYS A 213 -16.91 -19.05 4.80
N ASN A 214 -17.41 -18.26 3.85
CA ASN A 214 -16.85 -18.08 2.50
C ASN A 214 -16.19 -16.72 2.23
N THR A 215 -16.21 -15.80 3.20
CA THR A 215 -15.35 -14.62 3.21
C THR A 215 -14.38 -14.86 4.35
N ALA A 216 -13.07 -14.89 4.09
CA ALA A 216 -12.07 -14.97 5.15
C ALA A 216 -12.45 -13.93 6.20
N GLY A 217 -12.64 -14.38 7.44
CA GLY A 217 -13.27 -13.58 8.48
C GLY A 217 -12.59 -12.23 8.63
N ASP A 218 -13.28 -11.17 8.22
CA ASP A 218 -12.93 -9.81 8.59
C ASP A 218 -13.32 -9.60 10.06
N LEU A 219 -12.67 -10.36 10.95
CA LEU A 219 -12.26 -9.80 12.22
C LEU A 219 -11.36 -8.62 11.83
N TYR A 220 -11.82 -7.37 11.98
CA TYR A 220 -10.86 -6.29 12.17
C TYR A 220 -10.30 -6.41 13.58
N THR A 221 -9.70 -7.55 13.88
CA THR A 221 -8.91 -7.72 15.08
C THR A 221 -7.63 -6.94 14.86
N THR A 222 -7.28 -6.12 15.83
CA THR A 222 -5.89 -5.81 16.13
C THR A 222 -5.18 -7.05 16.68
N GLU A 223 -5.26 -8.18 15.97
CA GLU A 223 -4.05 -8.98 15.81
C GLU A 223 -3.10 -8.12 14.96
N GLN A 224 -2.53 -7.13 15.66
CA GLN A 224 -1.57 -6.12 15.27
C GLN A 224 -1.48 -5.91 13.76
N LEU A 225 -2.14 -4.86 13.25
CA LEU A 225 -1.87 -4.32 11.91
C LEU A 225 -0.42 -3.84 11.85
N PHE A 226 0.49 -4.78 11.64
CA PHE A 226 1.89 -4.50 11.47
C PHE A 226 2.02 -3.77 10.15
N LEU A 227 2.33 -2.47 10.20
CA LEU A 227 2.44 -1.64 8.99
C LEU A 227 3.43 -2.24 7.99
N ILE A 228 4.41 -3.01 8.47
CA ILE A 228 5.39 -3.72 7.64
C ILE A 228 4.77 -4.68 6.61
N ASN A 229 3.57 -5.23 6.88
CA ASN A 229 2.87 -6.14 6.00
C ASN A 229 1.94 -5.42 5.00
N THR A 230 1.85 -4.08 5.07
CA THR A 230 1.08 -3.33 4.08
C THR A 230 1.79 -3.36 2.72
N PRO A 231 1.05 -3.39 1.59
CA PRO A 231 1.66 -3.42 0.26
C PRO A 231 2.66 -2.27 0.01
N SER A 232 2.34 -1.09 0.53
CA SER A 232 3.21 0.10 0.46
C SER A 232 4.51 -0.11 1.23
N ALA A 233 4.44 -0.62 2.47
CA ALA A 233 5.61 -0.90 3.28
C ALA A 233 6.53 -1.95 2.64
N ILE A 234 5.95 -3.05 2.14
CA ILE A 234 6.70 -4.12 1.47
C ILE A 234 7.48 -3.58 0.26
N ARG A 235 6.83 -2.74 -0.57
CA ARG A 235 7.51 -2.10 -1.71
C ARG A 235 8.59 -1.12 -1.28
N ASN A 236 8.31 -0.27 -0.30
CA ASN A 236 9.27 0.72 0.17
C ASN A 236 10.48 0.04 0.81
N LYS A 237 10.26 -1.03 1.58
CA LYS A 237 11.31 -1.89 2.12
C LYS A 237 12.17 -2.47 1.01
N ARG A 238 11.52 -3.06 0.01
CA ARG A 238 12.21 -3.63 -1.15
C ARG A 238 13.02 -2.60 -1.93
N LEU A 239 12.48 -1.38 -2.08
CA LEU A 239 13.16 -0.26 -2.72
C LEU A 239 14.42 0.15 -1.95
N VAL A 240 14.30 0.33 -0.63
CA VAL A 240 15.44 0.66 0.24
C VAL A 240 16.51 -0.42 0.14
N ASP A 241 16.12 -1.70 0.22
CA ASP A 241 17.04 -2.82 0.07
C ASP A 241 17.77 -2.83 -1.28
N ALA A 242 17.03 -2.66 -2.38
CA ALA A 242 17.62 -2.68 -3.71
C ALA A 242 18.56 -1.48 -3.95
N ILE A 243 18.16 -0.27 -3.53
CA ILE A 243 18.97 0.94 -3.67
C ILE A 243 20.22 0.86 -2.79
N ALA A 244 20.08 0.49 -1.52
CA ALA A 244 21.21 0.35 -0.61
C ALA A 244 22.19 -0.71 -1.12
N ALA A 245 21.70 -1.85 -1.62
CA ALA A 245 22.56 -2.89 -2.17
C ALA A 245 23.28 -2.42 -3.45
N LEU A 246 22.61 -1.66 -4.32
CA LEU A 246 23.23 -1.07 -5.51
C LEU A 246 24.30 -0.05 -5.14
N ILE A 247 24.04 0.83 -4.17
CA ILE A 247 25.02 1.81 -3.66
C ILE A 247 26.22 1.07 -3.07
N LEU A 248 26.00 0.11 -2.18
CA LEU A 248 27.08 -0.67 -1.57
C LEU A 248 27.88 -1.45 -2.62
N PHE A 249 27.23 -1.95 -3.68
CA PHE A 249 27.91 -2.62 -4.79
C PHE A 249 28.80 -1.67 -5.60
N ILE A 250 28.27 -0.52 -6.03
CA ILE A 250 29.00 0.49 -6.83
C ILE A 250 30.20 1.04 -6.04
N PHE A 251 30.00 1.35 -4.75
CA PHE A 251 31.05 1.89 -3.89
C PHE A 251 31.88 0.79 -3.21
N SER A 252 31.59 -0.49 -3.45
CA SER A 252 32.30 -1.61 -2.83
C SER A 252 33.82 -1.54 -3.00
N PRO A 253 34.43 -1.12 -4.14
CA PRO A 253 35.89 -1.07 -4.26
C PRO A 253 36.55 -0.19 -3.21
N PHE A 254 35.84 0.85 -2.75
CA PHE A 254 36.30 1.78 -1.71
C PHE A 254 35.88 1.32 -0.31
N LEU A 255 34.65 0.80 -0.17
CA LEU A 255 34.08 0.41 1.11
C LEU A 255 34.60 -0.94 1.64
N PHE A 256 35.12 -1.80 0.76
CA PHE A 256 35.55 -3.17 1.06
C PHE A 256 36.54 -3.27 2.24
N TRP A 257 37.38 -2.25 2.41
CA TRP A 257 38.38 -2.21 3.48
C TRP A 257 37.78 -1.98 4.87
N SER A 258 36.60 -1.37 4.95
CA SER A 258 35.91 -1.04 6.20
C SER A 258 34.94 -2.13 6.67
N VAL A 259 34.68 -3.16 5.85
CA VAL A 259 33.74 -4.24 6.14
C VAL A 259 34.42 -5.32 6.97
N GLN A 260 33.74 -5.80 8.00
CA GLN A 260 34.26 -6.88 8.87
C GLN A 260 34.37 -8.21 8.10
N ASN A 261 33.33 -8.60 7.36
CA ASN A 261 33.24 -9.89 6.67
C ASN A 261 33.38 -9.78 5.15
N LYS A 262 34.62 -9.58 4.69
CA LYS A 262 34.99 -9.36 3.28
C LYS A 262 34.49 -10.45 2.31
N SER A 263 34.56 -11.72 2.72
CA SER A 263 34.21 -12.85 1.84
C SER A 263 32.71 -12.98 1.58
N SER A 264 31.85 -12.67 2.57
CA SER A 264 30.39 -12.76 2.42
C SER A 264 29.72 -11.48 1.95
N PHE A 265 30.42 -10.34 1.96
CA PHE A 265 29.84 -9.03 1.66
C PHE A 265 29.14 -8.98 0.30
N TYR A 266 29.85 -9.38 -0.77
CA TYR A 266 29.30 -9.42 -2.12
C TYR A 266 28.13 -10.41 -2.23
N GLN A 267 28.25 -11.58 -1.61
CA GLN A 267 27.19 -12.59 -1.61
C GLN A 267 25.90 -12.06 -0.96
N LYS A 268 26.01 -11.41 0.20
CA LYS A 268 24.89 -10.78 0.92
C LYS A 268 24.26 -9.65 0.10
N ILE A 269 25.07 -8.82 -0.57
CA ILE A 269 24.58 -7.79 -1.49
C ILE A 269 23.79 -8.41 -2.65
N PHE A 270 24.33 -9.44 -3.31
CA PHE A 270 23.64 -10.11 -4.41
C PHE A 270 22.34 -10.77 -3.94
N TYR A 271 22.35 -11.48 -2.81
CA TYR A 271 21.14 -12.07 -2.26
C TYR A 271 20.09 -11.02 -1.88
N THR A 272 20.52 -9.84 -1.42
CA THR A 272 19.62 -8.72 -1.19
C THR A 272 19.10 -8.15 -2.51
N LEU A 273 19.92 -7.97 -3.54
CA LEU A 273 19.48 -7.52 -4.88
C LEU A 273 18.50 -8.48 -5.56
N PHE A 274 18.62 -9.79 -5.36
CA PHE A 274 17.65 -10.77 -5.87
C PHE A 274 16.47 -11.00 -4.91
N GLY A 275 16.46 -10.33 -3.75
CA GLY A 275 15.36 -10.36 -2.81
C GLY A 275 15.23 -11.68 -2.08
N GLN A 276 16.32 -12.38 -1.83
CA GLN A 276 16.35 -13.51 -0.88
C GLN A 276 16.50 -13.01 0.56
N TYR A 277 17.16 -11.86 0.74
CA TYR A 277 17.44 -11.22 2.03
C TYR A 277 16.87 -9.81 2.05
N THR A 278 16.77 -9.24 3.25
CA THR A 278 16.55 -7.80 3.51
C THR A 278 17.70 -7.27 4.36
N PHE A 279 18.03 -5.98 4.27
CA PHE A 279 19.07 -5.45 5.14
C PHE A 279 18.65 -5.43 6.60
N VAL A 280 17.47 -4.88 6.90
CA VAL A 280 17.01 -4.64 8.27
C VAL A 280 15.81 -5.51 8.57
N GLY A 281 15.72 -6.06 9.76
CA GLY A 281 14.53 -6.80 10.19
C GLY A 281 14.80 -7.65 11.41
N TYR A 282 13.88 -8.55 11.69
CA TYR A 282 13.90 -9.42 12.86
C TYR A 282 13.92 -10.89 12.44
N ALA A 283 14.38 -11.74 13.37
CA ALA A 283 14.35 -13.19 13.17
C ALA A 283 12.91 -13.72 13.16
N PRO A 284 12.62 -14.85 12.50
CA PRO A 284 11.30 -15.45 12.52
C PRO A 284 10.82 -15.71 13.96
N GLN A 285 9.68 -15.13 14.31
CA GLN A 285 9.02 -15.27 15.61
C GLN A 285 7.54 -15.56 15.39
N GLU A 286 6.92 -16.35 16.29
CA GLU A 286 5.51 -16.73 16.15
C GLU A 286 4.54 -15.54 16.21
N ARG A 287 4.91 -14.49 16.96
CA ARG A 287 4.07 -13.31 17.21
C ARG A 287 4.26 -12.18 16.20
N LEU A 288 5.18 -12.31 15.25
CA LEU A 288 5.51 -11.26 14.27
C LEU A 288 5.28 -11.75 12.82
N PRO A 289 4.98 -10.83 11.88
CA PRO A 289 4.85 -11.18 10.48
C PRO A 289 6.15 -11.77 9.95
N LYS A 290 6.06 -12.83 9.15
CA LYS A 290 7.24 -13.45 8.55
C LYS A 290 7.94 -12.46 7.60
N LEU A 291 9.21 -12.20 7.86
CA LEU A 291 10.10 -11.47 6.96
C LEU A 291 11.13 -12.41 6.32
N LYS A 292 11.72 -11.94 5.23
CA LYS A 292 12.95 -12.54 4.69
C LYS A 292 14.07 -12.39 5.71
N HIS A 293 15.08 -13.25 5.60
CA HIS A 293 16.23 -13.18 6.49
C HIS A 293 16.86 -11.78 6.46
N SER A 294 17.01 -11.17 7.64
CA SER A 294 17.61 -9.85 7.80
C SER A 294 19.12 -9.94 8.04
N LEU A 295 19.88 -9.01 7.48
CA LEU A 295 21.32 -8.92 7.67
C LEU A 295 21.70 -8.13 8.93
N LEU A 296 20.81 -7.23 9.37
CA LEU A 296 20.97 -6.31 10.48
C LEU A 296 19.73 -6.36 11.36
N GLY A 297 19.94 -6.44 12.68
CA GLY A 297 18.89 -6.28 13.68
C GLY A 297 18.45 -4.82 13.81
N VAL A 298 17.24 -4.64 14.34
CA VAL A 298 16.57 -3.33 14.51
C VAL A 298 17.08 -2.54 15.71
N GLU A 299 17.70 -3.22 16.67
CA GLU A 299 18.19 -2.67 17.92
C GLU A 299 19.30 -1.64 17.71
N PRO A 300 19.37 -0.52 18.44
CA PRO A 300 20.48 0.41 18.33
C PRO A 300 21.78 -0.20 18.89
N ILE A 301 22.93 0.29 18.41
CA ILE A 301 24.23 0.01 19.04
C ILE A 301 24.40 1.04 20.16
N ILE A 302 24.52 0.58 21.41
CA ILE A 302 24.80 1.40 22.58
C ILE A 302 26.13 0.91 23.15
N GLU A 303 27.10 1.82 23.29
CA GLU A 303 28.40 1.49 23.89
C GLU A 303 28.21 1.01 25.33
N ASP A 304 28.92 -0.06 25.69
CA ASP A 304 28.94 -0.68 27.02
C ASP A 304 27.57 -1.12 27.58
N TYR A 305 26.59 -1.37 26.70
CA TYR A 305 25.27 -1.84 27.11
C TYR A 305 24.73 -2.94 26.18
N ASP A 306 24.58 -4.15 26.70
CA ASP A 306 23.83 -5.21 26.01
C ASP A 306 22.35 -5.07 26.32
N ILE A 307 21.55 -4.91 25.27
CA ILE A 307 20.11 -4.74 25.40
C ILE A 307 19.50 -6.09 25.82
N PRO A 308 18.76 -6.14 26.94
CA PRO A 308 18.09 -7.37 27.38
C PRO A 308 17.15 -7.92 26.31
N GLN A 309 16.96 -9.24 26.28
CA GLN A 309 16.18 -9.93 25.27
C GLN A 309 14.74 -9.39 25.15
N ASP A 310 14.07 -9.16 26.28
CA ASP A 310 12.70 -8.62 26.31
C ASP A 310 12.61 -7.25 25.61
N ASN A 311 13.64 -6.41 25.75
CA ASN A 311 13.70 -5.11 25.09
C ASN A 311 13.99 -5.25 23.59
N LYS A 312 14.80 -6.23 23.17
CA LYS A 312 15.04 -6.54 21.75
C LYS A 312 13.71 -6.94 21.08
N GLU A 313 12.97 -7.86 21.69
CA GLU A 313 11.66 -8.30 21.19
C GLU A 313 10.65 -7.15 21.13
N HIS A 314 10.64 -6.26 22.12
CA HIS A 314 9.80 -5.08 22.10
C HIS A 314 10.16 -4.11 20.96
N LEU A 315 11.44 -3.92 20.67
CA LEU A 315 11.90 -3.09 19.54
C LEU A 315 11.53 -3.70 18.19
N GLU A 316 11.64 -5.02 18.03
CA GLU A 316 11.20 -5.75 16.83
C GLU A 316 9.70 -5.63 16.62
N TRP A 317 8.93 -5.73 17.69
CA TRP A 317 7.50 -5.48 17.68
C TRP A 317 7.15 -4.05 17.26
N LEU A 318 7.80 -3.04 17.85
CA LEU A 318 7.62 -1.62 17.46
C LEU A 318 8.02 -1.38 16.00
N TYR A 319 9.08 -2.04 15.54
CA TYR A 319 9.53 -1.95 14.16
C TYR A 319 8.51 -2.54 13.18
N ALA A 320 7.96 -3.71 13.48
CA ALA A 320 6.93 -4.33 12.67
C ALA A 320 5.64 -3.48 12.68
N LYS A 321 5.28 -2.94 13.86
CA LYS A 321 4.03 -2.21 14.07
C LYS A 321 4.07 -0.86 13.38
N ASP A 322 5.10 -0.07 13.65
CA ASP A 322 5.26 1.31 13.19
C ASP A 322 6.38 1.42 12.14
N TYR A 323 6.31 0.53 11.14
CA TYR A 323 7.32 0.44 10.08
C TYR A 323 7.43 1.75 9.28
N ASP A 324 8.66 2.23 9.11
CA ASP A 324 9.01 3.39 8.30
C ASP A 324 10.34 3.12 7.59
N ALA A 325 10.34 3.24 6.26
CA ALA A 325 11.52 3.03 5.41
C ALA A 325 12.70 3.95 5.77
N ARG A 326 12.45 5.11 6.37
CA ARG A 326 13.51 6.02 6.85
C ARG A 326 14.31 5.40 8.00
N LYS A 327 13.66 4.57 8.84
CA LYS A 327 14.34 3.83 9.92
C LYS A 327 15.32 2.82 9.33
N ASP A 328 14.92 2.10 8.28
CA ASP A 328 15.81 1.16 7.57
C ASP A 328 17.05 1.88 7.02
N VAL A 329 16.88 3.01 6.33
CA VAL A 329 17.99 3.81 5.82
C VAL A 329 18.96 4.22 6.94
N LYS A 330 18.43 4.69 8.08
CA LYS A 330 19.24 5.07 9.25
C LYS A 330 20.02 3.87 9.80
N ILE A 331 19.37 2.72 9.97
CA ILE A 331 20.00 1.51 10.52
C ILE A 331 21.08 1.00 9.58
N ILE A 332 20.81 0.96 8.27
CA ILE A 332 21.81 0.57 7.25
C ILE A 332 23.01 1.51 7.32
N PHE A 333 22.79 2.82 7.34
CA PHE A 333 23.88 3.79 7.39
C PHE A 333 24.74 3.64 8.66
N GLN A 334 24.15 3.31 9.80
CA GLN A 334 24.86 3.11 11.06
C GLN A 334 25.61 1.77 11.12
N LYS A 335 25.03 0.71 10.56
CA LYS A 335 25.50 -0.67 10.77
C LYS A 335 26.09 -1.35 9.53
N TRP A 336 26.14 -0.73 8.35
CA TRP A 336 26.53 -1.43 7.11
C TRP A 336 27.90 -2.11 7.16
N LYS A 337 28.82 -1.66 8.03
CA LYS A 337 30.16 -2.26 8.21
C LYS A 337 30.12 -3.68 8.78
N THR A 338 29.03 -4.06 9.45
CA THR A 338 28.83 -5.38 10.07
C THR A 338 28.17 -6.40 9.12
N ILE A 339 27.72 -5.95 7.94
CA ILE A 339 27.20 -6.81 6.87
C ILE A 339 28.34 -7.66 6.33
#